data_AF-A0A6V7H3P0-F1
#
_entry.id   AF-A0A6V7H3P0-F1
#
_cell.length_a   1.000
_cell.length_b   1.000
_cell.length_c   1.000
_cell.angle_alpha   90.00
_cell.angle_beta   90.00
_cell.angle_gamma   90.00
#
_symmetry.space_group_name_H-M   'P 1'
#
loop_
_entity.id
_entity.type
_entity.pdbx_description
1 polymer ?
#
loop_
_entity_poly.entity_id
_entity_poly.type
_entity_poly.pdbx_seq_one_letter_code
_entity_poly.pdbx_strand_id
1 'polypeptide(L)'
;MGKVYSYITRPIRSFNIENRTAHILERKKPIPAPQYPSVEKQKELITPTKQSHRPLPQDRSQYSLDEISKSIVPVRGKCTINQIIEFITKHEENEVKYSIEKISQDYKIDKKTV
;
A
#
# COMPACT_ATOMS: atom_id res chain seq x y z
N MET A 1 33.08 -13.47 -36.64
CA MET A 1 34.38 -13.97 -36.10
C MET A 1 34.65 -13.66 -34.62
N GLY A 2 33.89 -12.80 -33.92
CA GLY A 2 34.25 -12.38 -32.54
C GLY A 2 33.99 -13.40 -31.41
N LYS A 3 32.97 -14.27 -31.52
CA LYS A 3 32.61 -15.19 -30.43
C LYS A 3 33.64 -16.31 -30.24
N VAL A 4 33.96 -17.04 -31.31
CA VAL A 4 34.93 -18.15 -31.27
C VAL A 4 36.32 -17.67 -30.82
N TYR A 5 36.77 -16.53 -31.35
CA TYR A 5 38.03 -15.89 -30.96
C TYR A 5 38.08 -15.52 -29.46
N SER A 6 36.97 -15.07 -28.89
CA SER A 6 36.89 -14.73 -27.47
C SER A 6 37.04 -15.94 -26.54
N TYR A 7 36.53 -17.12 -26.94
CA TYR A 7 36.68 -18.34 -26.14
C TYR A 7 38.13 -18.85 -26.15
N ILE A 8 38.82 -18.73 -27.28
CA ILE A 8 40.20 -19.18 -27.44
C ILE A 8 41.19 -18.26 -26.69
N THR A 9 40.94 -16.94 -26.67
CA THR A 9 41.85 -15.96 -26.03
C THR A 9 41.57 -15.73 -24.53
N ARG A 10 40.45 -16.22 -24.00
CA ARG A 10 40.09 -16.16 -22.57
C ARG A 10 41.18 -16.70 -21.63
N PRO A 11 41.70 -17.94 -21.77
CA PRO A 11 42.68 -18.50 -20.84
C PRO A 11 43.97 -17.68 -20.75
N ILE A 12 44.37 -17.05 -21.87
CA ILE A 12 45.56 -16.20 -21.94
C ILE A 12 45.35 -14.88 -21.19
N ARG A 13 44.15 -14.28 -21.31
CA ARG A 13 43.81 -13.03 -20.60
C ARG A 13 43.57 -13.26 -19.11
N SER A 14 43.12 -14.46 -18.73
CA SER A 14 42.88 -14.86 -17.35
C SER A 14 44.06 -15.55 -16.69
N PHE A 15 45.23 -15.55 -17.32
CA PHE A 15 46.43 -16.13 -16.73
C PHE A 15 46.78 -15.36 -15.44
N ASN A 16 46.96 -16.12 -14.36
CA ASN A 16 47.38 -15.58 -13.06
C ASN A 16 46.39 -14.55 -12.46
N ILE A 17 45.07 -14.75 -12.67
CA ILE A 17 44.03 -13.93 -12.06
C ILE A 17 44.09 -13.98 -10.53
N GLU A 18 44.35 -15.15 -9.94
CA GLU A 18 44.31 -15.35 -8.49
C GLU A 18 45.30 -14.43 -7.75
N ASN A 19 46.58 -14.42 -8.15
CA ASN A 19 47.57 -13.53 -7.52
C ASN A 19 47.24 -12.04 -7.74
N ARG A 20 46.68 -11.69 -8.91
CA ARG A 20 46.22 -10.32 -9.19
C ARG A 20 45.04 -9.93 -8.29
N THR A 21 44.10 -10.85 -8.08
CA THR A 21 42.94 -10.62 -7.21
C THR A 21 43.35 -10.51 -5.75
N ALA A 22 44.25 -11.38 -5.28
CA ALA A 22 44.78 -11.32 -3.92
C ALA A 22 45.43 -9.96 -3.63
N HIS A 23 46.32 -9.51 -4.53
CA HIS A 23 46.97 -8.22 -4.41
C HIS A 23 45.99 -7.03 -4.43
N ILE A 24 44.87 -7.13 -5.15
CA ILE A 24 43.84 -6.08 -5.17
C ILE A 24 42.97 -6.11 -3.91
N LEU A 25 42.63 -7.29 -3.41
CA LEU A 25 41.82 -7.46 -2.19
C LEU A 25 42.57 -7.06 -0.92
N GLU A 26 43.90 -7.27 -0.89
CA GLU A 26 44.78 -6.80 0.19
C GLU A 26 44.85 -5.28 0.30
N ARG A 27 44.61 -4.55 -0.80
CA ARG A 27 44.56 -3.09 -0.78
C ARG A 27 43.36 -2.65 0.05
N LYS A 28 43.60 -1.75 1.01
CA LYS A 28 42.51 -1.07 1.73
C LYS A 28 41.59 -0.41 0.71
N LYS A 29 40.28 -0.61 0.86
CA LYS A 29 39.28 0.07 0.03
C LYS A 29 39.55 1.58 0.09
N PRO A 30 39.47 2.30 -1.05
CA PRO A 30 39.65 3.73 -1.04
C PRO A 30 38.64 4.36 -0.07
N ILE A 31 39.05 5.46 0.56
CA ILE A 31 38.16 6.23 1.43
C ILE A 31 36.93 6.61 0.59
N PRO A 32 35.71 6.30 1.04
CA PRO A 32 34.52 6.68 0.31
C PRO A 32 34.50 8.19 0.13
N ALA A 33 33.91 8.67 -0.96
CA ALA A 33 33.82 10.11 -1.20
C ALA A 33 33.19 10.82 0.03
N PRO A 34 33.74 11.97 0.45
CA PRO A 34 33.16 12.73 1.54
C PRO A 34 31.71 13.08 1.19
N GLN A 35 30.82 12.96 2.18
CA GLN A 35 29.43 13.30 2.00
C GLN A 35 29.19 14.75 2.39
N TYR A 36 28.16 15.36 1.82
CA TYR A 36 27.78 16.71 2.18
C TYR A 36 27.11 16.71 3.58
N PRO A 37 27.26 17.77 4.41
CA PRO A 37 26.71 17.84 5.77
C PRO A 37 25.20 17.60 5.86
N SER A 38 24.42 17.85 4.79
CA SER A 38 22.98 17.50 4.80
C SER A 38 22.72 16.00 4.84
N VAL A 39 23.58 15.20 4.21
CA VAL A 39 23.44 13.73 4.16
C VAL A 39 23.74 13.14 5.53
N GLU A 40 24.68 13.71 6.28
CA GLU A 40 24.98 13.33 7.66
C GLU A 40 23.78 13.60 8.57
N LYS A 41 23.19 14.80 8.50
CA LYS A 41 21.96 15.14 9.22
C LYS A 41 20.81 14.19 8.88
N GLN A 42 20.63 13.86 7.60
CA GLN A 42 19.61 12.89 7.19
C GLN A 42 19.85 11.51 7.78
N LYS A 43 21.11 11.04 7.81
CA LYS A 43 21.44 9.76 8.44
C LYS A 43 21.13 9.76 9.93
N GLU A 44 21.42 10.84 10.65
CA GLU A 44 21.05 11.00 12.07
C GLU A 44 19.53 10.94 12.29
N LEU A 45 18.75 11.49 11.36
CA LEU A 45 17.28 11.43 11.40
C LEU A 45 16.73 10.04 11.06
N ILE A 46 17.41 9.31 10.18
CA ILE A 46 17.01 7.98 9.69
C ILE A 46 17.51 6.87 10.62
N THR A 47 18.64 7.07 11.32
CA THR A 47 19.12 6.11 12.30
C THR A 47 17.98 5.83 13.27
N PRO A 48 17.56 4.56 13.41
CA PRO A 48 16.38 4.21 14.18
C PRO A 48 16.71 4.35 15.66
N THR A 49 16.79 5.58 16.16
CA THR A 49 16.59 5.85 17.58
C THR A 49 15.14 5.46 17.87
N LYS A 50 15.03 4.28 18.49
CA LYS A 50 13.86 3.65 19.11
C LYS A 50 12.60 4.52 19.14
N GLN A 51 11.59 4.06 18.40
CA GLN A 51 10.17 4.32 18.61
C GLN A 51 9.72 5.75 18.26
N SER A 52 9.42 5.96 16.98
CA SER A 52 8.40 6.94 16.61
C SER A 52 7.12 6.63 17.40
N HIS A 53 6.58 7.61 18.13
CA HIS A 53 5.26 7.51 18.78
C HIS A 53 4.10 7.29 17.80
N ARG A 54 4.37 7.32 16.49
CA ARG A 54 3.44 7.00 15.42
C ARG A 54 4.07 5.93 14.53
N PRO A 55 3.87 4.63 14.81
CA PRO A 55 4.35 3.58 13.92
C PRO A 55 3.72 3.77 12.53
N LEU A 56 4.46 3.39 11.48
CA LEU A 56 3.85 3.28 10.16
C LEU A 56 2.68 2.28 10.21
N PRO A 57 1.64 2.45 9.38
CA PRO A 57 0.60 1.44 9.24
C PRO A 57 1.23 0.07 8.98
N GLN A 58 1.00 -0.86 9.92
CA GLN A 58 1.56 -2.22 9.84
C GLN A 58 0.70 -3.11 8.95
N ASP A 59 -0.61 -2.93 9.01
CA ASP A 59 -1.56 -3.65 8.17
C ASP A 59 -1.72 -2.99 6.81
N ARG A 60 -1.60 -3.83 5.76
CA ARG A 60 -1.84 -3.47 4.35
C ARG A 60 -3.06 -4.20 3.78
N SER A 61 -3.94 -4.72 4.61
CA SER A 61 -5.15 -5.40 4.13
C SER A 61 -5.99 -4.44 3.30
N GLN A 62 -6.49 -4.93 2.16
CA GLN A 62 -7.52 -4.23 1.42
C GLN A 62 -8.83 -4.35 2.20
N TYR A 63 -9.36 -3.22 2.67
CA TYR A 63 -10.67 -3.20 3.30
C TYR A 63 -11.74 -3.61 2.27
N SER A 64 -12.62 -4.53 2.64
CA SER A 64 -13.78 -4.85 1.81
C SER A 64 -14.80 -3.71 1.92
N LEU A 65 -15.33 -3.28 0.77
CA LEU A 65 -16.36 -2.23 0.74
C LEU A 65 -17.61 -2.65 1.53
N ASP A 66 -17.90 -3.95 1.55
CA ASP A 66 -19.02 -4.53 2.27
C ASP A 66 -18.91 -4.34 3.78
N GLU A 67 -17.73 -4.54 4.37
CA GLU A 67 -17.49 -4.32 5.80
C GLU A 67 -17.64 -2.85 6.19
N ILE A 68 -17.11 -1.94 5.36
CA ILE A 68 -17.23 -0.50 5.59
C ILE A 68 -18.71 -0.11 5.58
N SER A 69 -19.47 -0.57 4.58
CA SER A 69 -20.89 -0.23 4.44
C SER A 69 -21.74 -0.71 5.62
N LYS A 70 -21.44 -1.89 6.18
CA LYS A 70 -22.15 -2.46 7.33
C LYS A 70 -21.87 -1.70 8.63
N SER A 71 -20.69 -1.10 8.75
CA SER A 71 -20.31 -0.36 9.97
C SER A 71 -20.93 1.03 10.07
N ILE A 72 -21.46 1.57 8.97
CA ILE A 72 -22.02 2.93 8.92
C ILE A 72 -23.43 2.92 9.51
N VAL A 73 -23.57 3.54 10.69
CA VAL A 73 -24.88 3.84 11.27
C VAL A 73 -25.44 5.12 10.63
N PRO A 74 -26.63 5.10 10.02
CA PRO A 74 -27.20 6.30 9.42
C PRO A 74 -27.50 7.36 10.49
N VAL A 75 -27.17 8.61 10.16
CA VAL A 75 -27.57 9.78 10.96
C VAL A 75 -29.09 9.94 10.87
N ARG A 76 -29.73 10.44 11.93
CA ARG A 76 -31.19 10.66 11.97
C ARG A 76 -31.66 11.45 10.74
N GLY A 77 -32.67 10.93 10.04
CA GLY A 77 -33.22 11.54 8.83
C GLY A 77 -32.39 11.34 7.56
N LYS A 78 -31.38 10.46 7.58
CA LYS A 78 -30.60 10.02 6.42
C LYS A 78 -30.67 8.50 6.30
N CYS A 79 -30.48 7.99 5.09
CA CYS A 79 -30.40 6.55 4.81
C CYS A 79 -29.03 6.20 4.20
N THR A 80 -28.61 4.95 4.37
CA THR A 80 -27.46 4.39 3.67
C THR A 80 -27.85 3.88 2.30
N ILE A 81 -26.88 3.72 1.39
CA ILE A 81 -27.12 3.19 0.03
C ILE A 81 -27.76 1.80 0.09
N ASN A 82 -27.32 0.95 1.01
CA ASN A 82 -27.87 -0.40 1.17
C ASN A 82 -29.36 -0.35 1.59
N GLN A 83 -29.74 0.60 2.44
CA GLN A 83 -31.14 0.81 2.81
C GLN A 83 -31.98 1.30 1.63
N ILE A 84 -31.42 2.18 0.78
CA ILE A 84 -32.12 2.64 -0.43
C ILE A 84 -32.42 1.45 -1.35
N ILE A 85 -31.44 0.58 -1.57
CA ILE A 85 -31.63 -0.64 -2.37
C ILE A 85 -32.72 -1.51 -1.74
N GLU A 86 -32.68 -1.71 -0.42
CA GLU A 86 -33.70 -2.47 0.31
C GLU A 86 -35.11 -1.87 0.18
N PHE A 87 -35.25 -0.55 0.16
CA PHE A 87 -36.54 0.14 -0.01
C PHE A 87 -37.10 -0.11 -1.41
N ILE A 88 -36.26 0.05 -2.44
CA ILE A 88 -36.65 -0.18 -3.83
C ILE A 88 -37.12 -1.63 -4.00
N THR A 89 -36.34 -2.61 -3.55
CA THR A 89 -36.69 -4.03 -3.70
C THR A 89 -37.98 -4.38 -2.96
N LYS A 90 -38.17 -3.88 -1.74
CA LYS A 90 -39.39 -4.14 -0.95
C LYS A 90 -40.63 -3.49 -1.59
N HIS A 91 -40.49 -2.27 -2.07
CA HIS A 91 -41.60 -1.57 -2.72
C HIS A 91 -41.99 -2.25 -4.03
N GLU A 92 -41.02 -2.72 -4.81
CA GLU A 92 -41.27 -3.52 -6.02
C GLU A 92 -42.00 -4.82 -5.72
N GLU A 93 -41.65 -5.52 -4.63
CA GLU A 93 -42.32 -6.76 -4.24
C GLU A 93 -43.79 -6.53 -3.85
N ASN A 94 -44.07 -5.51 -3.05
CA ASN A 94 -45.41 -5.24 -2.53
C ASN A 94 -45.62 -3.73 -2.22
N GLU A 95 -46.17 -3.00 -3.17
CA GLU A 95 -46.42 -1.56 -3.08
C GLU A 95 -47.32 -1.17 -1.89
N VAL A 96 -48.36 -1.96 -1.62
CA VAL A 96 -49.33 -1.68 -0.55
C VAL A 96 -48.71 -1.87 0.84
N LYS A 97 -47.92 -2.94 1.01
CA LYS A 97 -47.31 -3.28 2.30
C LYS A 97 -46.17 -2.35 2.64
N TYR A 98 -45.36 -2.00 1.65
CA TYR A 98 -44.17 -1.17 1.79
C TYR A 98 -44.37 0.20 1.14
N SER A 99 -45.49 0.85 1.48
CA SER A 99 -45.75 2.22 1.07
C SER A 99 -44.72 3.20 1.66
N ILE A 100 -44.49 4.30 0.95
CA ILE A 100 -43.61 5.41 1.34
C ILE A 100 -43.84 5.84 2.79
N GLU A 101 -45.10 5.90 3.22
CA GLU A 101 -45.44 6.34 4.58
C GLU A 101 -44.93 5.37 5.65
N LYS A 102 -44.96 4.07 5.36
CA LYS A 102 -44.54 3.03 6.29
C LYS A 102 -43.01 2.95 6.36
N ILE A 103 -42.34 3.02 5.21
CA ILE A 103 -40.87 3.04 5.14
C ILE A 103 -40.32 4.27 5.90
N SER A 104 -40.94 5.43 5.70
CA SER A 104 -40.63 6.66 6.42
C SER A 104 -40.77 6.50 7.95
N GLN A 105 -41.85 5.86 8.41
CA GLN A 105 -42.09 5.61 9.84
C GLN A 105 -41.08 4.63 10.45
N ASP A 106 -40.83 3.50 9.79
CA ASP A 106 -39.94 2.43 10.28
C ASP A 106 -38.50 2.94 10.41
N TYR A 107 -38.01 3.68 9.41
CA TYR A 107 -36.63 4.17 9.36
C TYR A 107 -36.46 5.61 9.90
N LYS A 108 -37.54 6.26 10.36
CA LYS A 108 -37.55 7.63 10.92
C LYS A 108 -36.94 8.66 9.96
N ILE A 109 -37.31 8.57 8.69
CA ILE A 109 -36.87 9.45 7.60
C ILE A 109 -38.07 10.28 7.13
N ASP A 110 -37.84 11.45 6.57
CA ASP A 110 -38.93 12.30 6.08
C ASP A 110 -39.61 11.68 4.85
N LYS A 111 -40.94 11.79 4.75
CA LYS A 111 -41.71 11.30 3.59
C LYS A 111 -41.24 11.87 2.25
N LYS A 112 -40.65 13.07 2.25
CA LYS A 112 -40.12 13.73 1.05
C LYS A 112 -38.82 13.08 0.55
N THR A 113 -38.09 12.42 1.44
CA THR A 113 -36.76 11.85 1.16
C THR A 113 -36.79 10.36 0.84
N VAL A 114 -37.86 9.67 1.24
CA VAL A 114 -38.18 8.30 0.82
C VAL A 114 -38.83 8.36 -0.55
#